data_AF-A0A5E4M6U8-F1
#
_entry.id   AF-A0A5E4M6U8-F1
#
_cell.length_a   1.000
_cell.length_b   1.000
_cell.length_c   1.000
_cell.angle_alpha   90.00
_cell.angle_beta   90.00
_cell.angle_gamma   90.00
#
_symmetry.space_group_name_H-M   'P 1'
#
loop_
_entity.id
_entity.type
_entity.pdbx_description
1 polymer ?
#
loop_
_entity_poly.entity_id
_entity_poly.type
_entity_poly.pdbx_seq_one_letter_code
_entity_poly.pdbx_strand_id
1 'polypeptide(L)'
;MGLLVDVPRLDGSGTSNDENTERRFFANPHLTSTTTGINKEVIKRFGIILQVISSGYKIDVQLFDNYAIETAKLFVIQYFWFYLPASVHTILLHGSIIIENALLPIGLLSEEAQEARIKDIKKYREHRTRKISLVKTMEDLFSNLLVSSGP
;
A
#
# COMPACT_ATOMS: atom_id res chain seq x y z
N MET A 1 -15.02 5.26 -14.33
CA MET A 1 -13.98 4.65 -13.48
C MET A 1 -14.04 3.12 -13.41
N GLY A 2 -15.18 2.44 -13.62
CA GLY A 2 -15.20 0.97 -13.71
C GLY A 2 -14.53 0.26 -12.52
N LEU A 3 -14.78 0.76 -11.30
CA LEU A 3 -14.17 0.34 -10.04
C LEU A 3 -15.27 -0.01 -9.04
N LEU A 4 -15.04 -1.07 -8.28
CA LEU A 4 -15.82 -1.38 -7.09
C LEU A 4 -15.12 -0.72 -5.90
N VAL A 5 -15.58 0.47 -5.52
CA VAL A 5 -15.04 1.22 -4.39
C VAL A 5 -15.94 1.00 -3.19
N ASP A 6 -15.34 0.70 -2.04
CA ASP A 6 -16.01 0.56 -0.74
C ASP A 6 -17.12 -0.52 -0.71
N VAL A 7 -17.00 -1.56 -1.53
CA VAL A 7 -17.95 -2.68 -1.49
C VAL A 7 -17.58 -3.59 -0.31
N PRO A 8 -18.49 -3.85 0.64
CA PRO A 8 -18.21 -4.71 1.78
C PRO A 8 -17.88 -6.12 1.31
N ARG A 9 -16.87 -6.74 1.93
CA ARG A 9 -16.53 -8.14 1.64
C ARG A 9 -17.55 -9.07 2.29
N LEU A 10 -17.82 -10.19 1.64
CA LEU A 10 -18.81 -11.19 2.07
C LEU A 10 -18.46 -11.86 3.41
N ASP A 11 -17.20 -11.76 3.85
CA ASP A 11 -16.68 -12.29 5.12
C ASP A 11 -16.89 -11.32 6.30
N GLY A 12 -17.48 -10.14 6.07
CA GLY A 12 -17.89 -9.20 7.13
C GLY A 12 -16.76 -8.30 7.66
N SER A 13 -15.57 -8.32 7.04
CA SER A 13 -14.46 -7.45 7.44
C SER A 13 -13.81 -6.73 6.25
N GLY A 14 -13.66 -5.41 6.38
CA GLY A 14 -13.01 -4.58 5.37
C GLY A 14 -13.83 -4.35 4.10
N THR A 15 -13.15 -3.83 3.07
CA THR A 15 -13.78 -3.39 1.82
C THR A 15 -13.09 -4.00 0.62
N SER A 16 -13.70 -3.89 -0.56
CA SER A 16 -13.15 -4.36 -1.83
C SER A 16 -11.95 -3.53 -2.32
N ASN A 17 -11.57 -2.49 -1.57
CA ASN A 17 -10.45 -1.63 -1.94
C ASN A 17 -9.16 -2.45 -1.83
N ASP A 18 -8.57 -2.72 -2.97
CA ASP A 18 -7.26 -3.32 -3.12
C ASP A 18 -6.28 -2.31 -3.72
N GLU A 19 -5.02 -2.72 -3.85
CA GLU A 19 -3.96 -1.89 -4.40
C GLU A 19 -4.28 -1.41 -5.84
N ASN A 20 -5.02 -2.20 -6.63
CA ASN A 20 -5.45 -1.79 -7.97
C ASN A 20 -6.53 -0.70 -7.93
N THR A 21 -7.41 -0.75 -6.94
CA THR A 21 -8.39 0.31 -6.65
C THR A 21 -7.70 1.60 -6.24
N GLU A 22 -6.70 1.51 -5.36
CA GLU A 22 -5.91 2.65 -4.92
C GLU A 22 -5.14 3.31 -6.07
N ARG A 23 -4.39 2.54 -6.87
CA ARG A 23 -3.64 3.06 -8.03
C ARG A 23 -4.55 3.84 -8.98
N ARG A 24 -5.76 3.34 -9.24
CA ARG A 24 -6.73 4.02 -10.12
C ARG A 24 -7.36 5.24 -9.47
N PHE A 25 -7.55 5.24 -8.15
CA PHE A 25 -8.05 6.40 -7.41
C PHE A 25 -7.11 7.61 -7.54
N PHE A 26 -5.80 7.39 -7.45
CA PHE A 26 -4.79 8.46 -7.57
C PHE A 26 -4.37 8.77 -9.02
N ALA A 27 -4.68 7.89 -9.99
CA ALA A 27 -4.28 8.07 -11.39
C ALA A 27 -4.88 9.32 -12.07
N ASN A 28 -6.10 9.73 -11.68
CA ASN A 28 -6.73 10.93 -12.21
C ASN A 28 -7.37 11.77 -11.10
N PRO A 29 -6.59 12.63 -10.41
CA PRO A 29 -7.07 13.43 -9.30
C PRO A 29 -8.25 14.35 -9.67
N HIS A 30 -8.35 14.77 -10.94
CA HIS A 30 -9.48 15.58 -11.39
C HIS A 30 -10.77 14.78 -11.41
N LEU A 31 -10.76 13.60 -12.04
CA LEU A 31 -11.92 12.72 -12.08
C LEU A 31 -12.33 12.27 -10.67
N THR A 32 -11.37 11.93 -9.82
CA THR A 32 -11.60 11.52 -8.44
C THR A 32 -12.19 12.66 -7.61
N SER A 33 -11.67 13.87 -7.74
CA SER A 33 -12.21 15.07 -7.09
C SER A 33 -13.65 15.34 -7.49
N THR A 34 -13.95 15.32 -8.79
CA THR A 34 -15.31 15.52 -9.30
C THR A 34 -16.28 14.43 -8.82
N THR A 35 -15.81 13.19 -8.68
CA THR A 35 -16.64 12.05 -8.27
C THR A 35 -16.90 12.05 -6.75
N THR A 36 -15.88 12.33 -5.93
CA THR A 36 -15.94 12.20 -4.47
C THR A 36 -16.26 13.51 -3.74
N GLY A 37 -16.11 14.66 -4.42
CA GLY A 37 -16.17 15.98 -3.81
C GLY A 37 -14.92 16.34 -2.98
N ILE A 38 -13.91 15.46 -2.93
CA ILE A 38 -12.65 15.73 -2.23
C ILE A 38 -11.85 16.76 -3.04
N ASN A 39 -11.13 17.64 -2.35
CA ASN A 39 -10.29 18.65 -2.96
C ASN A 39 -9.20 18.00 -3.84
N LYS A 40 -9.14 18.40 -5.11
CA LYS A 40 -8.20 17.86 -6.10
C LYS A 40 -6.75 17.95 -5.65
N GLU A 41 -6.37 19.05 -5.01
CA GLU A 41 -4.98 19.26 -4.58
C GLU A 41 -4.63 18.31 -3.45
N VAL A 42 -5.53 18.07 -2.50
CA VAL A 42 -5.34 17.06 -1.45
C VAL A 42 -5.10 15.68 -2.07
N ILE A 43 -5.94 15.25 -3.01
CA ILE A 43 -5.78 13.95 -3.70
C ILE A 43 -4.43 13.86 -4.40
N LYS A 44 -4.05 14.91 -5.12
CA LYS A 44 -2.78 14.97 -5.87
C LYS A 44 -1.57 14.87 -4.94
N ARG A 45 -1.57 15.61 -3.83
CA ARG A 45 -0.47 15.62 -2.87
C ARG A 45 -0.30 14.26 -2.20
N PHE A 46 -1.39 13.62 -1.79
CA PHE A 46 -1.35 12.23 -1.28
C PHE A 46 -0.81 11.25 -2.32
N GLY A 47 -1.25 11.34 -3.58
CA GLY A 47 -0.74 10.50 -4.65
C GLY A 47 0.77 10.63 -4.84
N ILE A 48 1.31 11.86 -4.79
CA ILE A 48 2.76 12.11 -4.89
C ILE A 48 3.50 11.51 -3.69
N ILE A 49 3.01 11.71 -2.47
CA ILE A 49 3.63 11.17 -1.25
C ILE A 49 3.72 9.64 -1.31
N LEU A 50 2.62 8.98 -1.67
CA LEU A 50 2.57 7.53 -1.79
C LEU A 50 3.48 7.01 -2.90
N GLN A 51 3.53 7.70 -4.03
CA GLN A 51 4.45 7.35 -5.13
C GLN A 51 5.92 7.49 -4.72
N VAL A 52 6.28 8.52 -3.94
CA VAL A 52 7.66 8.73 -3.46
C VAL A 52 8.06 7.62 -2.49
N ILE A 53 7.19 7.27 -1.54
CA ILE A 53 7.43 6.20 -0.56
C ILE A 53 7.60 4.84 -1.26
N SER A 54 6.76 4.55 -2.25
CA SER A 54 6.79 3.28 -3.02
C SER A 54 7.87 3.23 -4.12
N SER A 55 8.60 4.32 -4.36
CA SER A 55 9.50 4.43 -5.52
C SER A 55 10.72 3.50 -5.45
N GLY A 56 11.14 3.09 -4.25
CA GLY A 56 12.37 2.32 -4.02
C GLY A 56 13.67 3.13 -4.20
N TYR A 57 13.58 4.43 -4.48
CA TYR A 57 14.73 5.32 -4.60
C TYR A 57 15.02 6.08 -3.30
N LYS A 58 16.23 6.62 -3.17
CA LYS A 58 16.58 7.51 -2.06
C LYS A 58 15.74 8.78 -2.14
N ILE A 59 15.10 9.13 -1.04
CA ILE A 59 14.23 10.30 -0.91
C ILE A 59 15.00 11.43 -0.24
N ASP A 60 14.85 12.66 -0.73
CA ASP A 60 15.32 13.85 -0.02
C ASP A 60 14.41 14.12 1.18
N VAL A 61 14.94 13.92 2.40
CA VAL A 61 14.19 14.00 3.65
C VAL A 61 13.62 15.40 3.87
N GLN A 62 14.39 16.45 3.61
CA GLN A 62 13.94 17.83 3.85
C GLN A 62 12.83 18.23 2.87
N LEU A 63 12.98 17.85 1.60
CA LEU A 63 11.96 18.12 0.59
C LEU A 63 10.68 17.35 0.88
N PHE A 64 10.80 16.08 1.29
CA PHE A 64 9.67 15.26 1.69
C PHE A 64 8.95 15.84 2.92
N ASP A 65 9.69 16.21 3.98
CA ASP A 65 9.14 16.75 5.22
C ASP A 65 8.35 18.04 4.98
N ASN A 66 8.94 18.98 4.23
CA ASN A 66 8.25 20.21 3.84
C ASN A 66 6.98 19.91 3.04
N TYR A 67 7.04 18.98 2.09
CA TYR A 67 5.88 18.62 1.29
C TYR A 67 4.78 17.94 2.12
N ALA A 68 5.15 17.10 3.08
CA ALA A 68 4.25 16.38 3.98
C ALA A 68 3.56 17.33 4.98
N ILE A 69 4.31 18.22 5.62
CA ILE A 69 3.77 19.22 6.56
C ILE A 69 2.79 20.16 5.86
N GLU A 70 3.13 20.66 4.67
CA GLU A 70 2.23 21.51 3.89
C GLU A 70 0.97 20.75 3.44
N THR A 71 1.08 19.44 3.19
CA THR A 71 -0.09 18.57 2.92
C THR A 71 -0.97 18.41 4.15
N ALA A 72 -0.37 18.22 5.34
CA ALA A 72 -1.10 18.12 6.60
C ALA A 72 -1.86 19.41 6.92
N LYS A 73 -1.23 20.58 6.76
CA LYS A 73 -1.89 21.89 6.94
C LYS A 73 -3.08 22.04 6.00
N LEU A 74 -2.90 21.73 4.71
CA LEU A 74 -3.98 21.78 3.72
C LEU A 74 -5.14 20.86 4.10
N PHE A 75 -4.84 19.64 4.55
CA PHE A 75 -5.84 18.67 4.97
C PHE A 75 -6.65 19.16 6.16
N VAL A 76 -5.99 19.66 7.21
CA VAL A 76 -6.66 20.18 8.42
C VAL A 76 -7.52 21.39 8.11
N ILE A 77 -7.08 22.30 7.24
CA ILE A 77 -7.88 23.47 6.84
C ILE A 77 -9.14 23.03 6.09
N GLN A 78 -8.99 22.11 5.14
CA GLN A 78 -10.10 21.66 4.28
C GLN A 78 -11.08 20.73 5.01
N TYR A 79 -10.58 19.95 5.96
CA TYR A 79 -11.31 18.87 6.65
C TYR A 79 -11.12 18.93 8.16
N PHE A 80 -11.25 20.12 8.76
CA PHE A 80 -11.04 20.34 10.20
C PHE A 80 -11.90 19.46 11.11
N TRP A 81 -13.04 18.97 10.60
CA TRP A 81 -13.97 18.09 11.31
C TRP A 81 -13.53 16.62 11.31
N PHE A 82 -12.56 16.24 10.47
CA PHE A 82 -12.09 14.86 10.32
C PHE A 82 -10.69 14.70 10.91
N TYR A 83 -10.58 13.86 11.94
CA TYR A 83 -9.29 13.53 12.55
C TYR A 83 -8.40 12.78 11.56
N LEU A 84 -7.10 13.10 11.55
CA LEU A 84 -6.15 12.36 10.73
C LEU A 84 -6.12 10.89 11.19
N PRO A 85 -6.38 9.93 10.29
CA PRO A 85 -6.19 8.52 10.58
C PRO A 85 -4.74 8.24 10.98
N ALA A 86 -4.51 7.23 11.84
CA ALA A 86 -3.18 6.94 12.38
C ALA A 86 -2.12 6.68 11.30
N SER A 87 -2.48 6.01 10.20
CA SER A 87 -1.58 5.79 9.05
C SER A 87 -1.21 7.10 8.35
N VAL A 88 -2.20 7.96 8.08
CA VAL A 88 -2.00 9.27 7.46
C VAL A 88 -1.15 10.18 8.36
N HIS A 89 -1.43 10.21 9.67
CA HIS A 89 -0.64 10.94 10.66
C HIS A 89 0.83 10.47 10.66
N THR A 90 1.04 9.15 10.65
CA THR A 90 2.38 8.57 10.62
C THR A 90 3.12 8.98 9.35
N ILE A 91 2.48 8.90 8.19
CA ILE A 91 3.07 9.30 6.91
C ILE A 91 3.41 10.80 6.90
N LEU A 92 2.50 11.66 7.35
CA LEU A 92 2.66 13.11 7.20
C LEU A 92 3.53 13.76 8.27
N LEU A 93 3.49 13.27 9.52
CA LEU A 93 4.21 13.90 10.65
C LEU A 93 5.43 13.10 11.11
N HIS A 94 5.48 11.80 10.84
CA HIS A 94 6.60 10.94 11.22
C HIS A 94 7.35 10.33 10.02
N GLY A 95 6.83 10.52 8.80
CA GLY A 95 7.39 9.89 7.60
C GLY A 95 8.83 10.30 7.32
N SER A 96 9.18 11.58 7.51
CA SER A 96 10.55 12.09 7.33
C SER A 96 11.55 11.40 8.27
N ILE A 97 11.19 11.28 9.56
CA ILE A 97 12.00 10.58 10.57
C ILE A 97 12.17 9.11 10.20
N ILE A 98 11.11 8.44 9.75
CA ILE A 98 11.18 7.04 9.33
C ILE A 98 12.11 6.88 8.12
N ILE A 99 11.98 7.75 7.11
CA ILE A 99 12.82 7.72 5.90
C ILE A 99 14.29 7.99 6.25
N GLU A 100 14.57 8.91 7.17
CA GLU A 100 15.92 9.24 7.60
C GLU A 100 16.61 8.09 8.34
N ASN A 101 15.85 7.35 9.15
CA ASN A 101 16.37 6.24 9.97
C ASN A 101 16.30 4.88 9.26
N ALA A 102 15.70 4.80 8.07
CA ALA A 102 15.62 3.55 7.31
C ALA A 102 16.99 3.16 6.74
N LEU A 103 17.38 1.90 6.93
CA LEU A 103 18.64 1.36 6.41
C LEU A 103 18.70 1.36 4.88
N LEU A 104 17.55 1.13 4.25
CA LEU A 104 17.38 1.08 2.80
C LEU A 104 16.26 2.06 2.40
N PRO A 105 16.23 2.50 1.13
CA PRO A 105 15.07 3.18 0.58
C PRO A 105 13.77 2.49 0.98
N ILE A 106 12.83 3.25 1.55
CA ILE A 106 11.67 2.69 2.24
C ILE A 106 10.80 1.81 1.33
N GLY A 107 10.70 2.13 0.03
CA GLY A 107 9.97 1.31 -0.94
C GLY A 107 10.56 -0.09 -1.14
N LEU A 108 11.84 -0.30 -0.85
CA LEU A 108 12.47 -1.62 -0.87
C LEU A 108 12.14 -2.47 0.37
N LEU A 109 11.63 -1.85 1.43
CA LEU A 109 11.18 -2.51 2.65
C LEU A 109 9.67 -2.87 2.61
N SER A 110 9.06 -2.80 1.42
CA SER A 110 7.63 -3.06 1.22
C SER A 110 7.25 -4.52 1.49
N GLU A 111 6.10 -4.72 2.14
CA GLU A 111 5.50 -6.05 2.37
C GLU A 111 4.84 -6.63 1.10
N GLU A 112 4.57 -5.81 0.08
CA GLU A 112 3.87 -6.21 -1.16
C GLU A 112 4.52 -7.42 -1.84
N ALA A 113 5.85 -7.49 -1.82
CA ALA A 113 6.59 -8.61 -2.40
C ALA A 113 6.28 -9.93 -1.66
N GLN A 114 6.10 -9.88 -0.34
CA GLN A 114 5.72 -11.04 0.46
C GLN A 114 4.24 -11.40 0.25
N GLU A 115 3.34 -10.42 0.22
CA GLU A 115 1.92 -10.66 -0.02
C GLU A 115 1.66 -11.29 -1.39
N ALA A 116 2.39 -10.85 -2.43
CA ALA A 116 2.31 -11.44 -3.77
C ALA A 116 2.61 -12.94 -3.76
N ARG A 117 3.54 -13.40 -2.89
CA ARG A 117 3.89 -14.82 -2.74
C ARG A 117 2.75 -15.65 -2.15
N ILE A 118 1.77 -15.06 -1.47
CA ILE A 118 0.60 -15.79 -0.95
C ILE A 118 -0.18 -16.44 -2.10
N LYS A 119 -0.22 -15.79 -3.28
CA LYS A 119 -0.85 -16.36 -4.48
C LYS A 119 -0.13 -17.63 -4.93
N ASP A 120 1.20 -17.63 -4.91
CA ASP A 120 2.01 -18.79 -5.26
C ASP A 120 1.86 -19.91 -4.22
N ILE A 121 1.82 -19.57 -2.93
CA ILE A 121 1.59 -20.53 -1.84
C ILE A 121 0.29 -21.31 -2.06
N LYS A 122 -0.82 -20.60 -2.35
CA LYS A 122 -2.11 -21.23 -2.63
C LYS A 122 -2.03 -22.16 -3.85
N LYS A 123 -1.40 -21.68 -4.93
CA LYS A 123 -1.21 -22.45 -6.17
C LYS A 123 -0.36 -23.71 -5.97
N TYR A 124 0.75 -23.61 -5.24
CA TYR A 124 1.64 -24.73 -4.97
C TYR A 124 0.98 -25.77 -4.08
N ARG A 125 0.29 -25.34 -3.01
CA ARG A 125 -0.49 -26.25 -2.16
C ARG A 125 -1.57 -26.99 -2.93
N GLU A 126 -2.17 -26.37 -3.95
CA GLU A 126 -3.23 -27.02 -4.72
C GLU A 126 -2.68 -28.06 -5.71
N HIS A 127 -1.60 -27.72 -6.44
CA HIS A 127 -1.16 -28.45 -7.62
C HIS A 127 0.24 -29.08 -7.53
N ARG A 128 1.04 -28.75 -6.51
CA ARG A 128 2.47 -29.15 -6.42
C ARG A 128 2.86 -29.81 -5.10
N THR A 129 1.89 -30.20 -4.27
CA THR A 129 2.13 -30.89 -3.00
C THR A 129 1.38 -32.22 -2.91
N ARG A 130 2.00 -33.21 -2.29
CA ARG A 130 1.38 -34.51 -1.98
C ARG A 130 0.29 -34.34 -0.92
N LYS A 131 -0.93 -34.80 -1.20
CA LYS A 131 -2.11 -34.70 -0.30
C LYS A 131 -2.32 -35.94 0.57
N ILE A 132 -1.23 -36.55 1.03
CA ILE A 132 -1.24 -37.78 1.83
C ILE A 132 -1.20 -37.51 3.35
N SER A 133 -0.61 -36.39 3.75
CA SER A 133 -0.63 -35.89 5.14
C SER A 133 -0.33 -34.39 5.14
N LEU A 134 -0.69 -33.70 6.22
CA LEU A 134 -0.37 -32.29 6.39
C LEU A 134 1.13 -32.05 6.41
N VAL A 135 1.89 -32.92 7.08
CA VAL A 135 3.36 -32.83 7.15
C VAL A 135 3.98 -32.91 5.76
N LYS A 136 3.56 -33.88 4.94
CA LYS A 136 4.09 -34.02 3.56
C LYS A 136 3.65 -32.88 2.64
N THR A 137 2.44 -32.36 2.84
CA THR A 137 2.00 -31.15 2.14
C THR A 137 2.93 -29.97 2.43
N MET A 138 3.27 -29.75 3.70
CA MET A 138 4.13 -28.63 4.10
C MET A 138 5.59 -28.81 3.66
N GLU A 139 6.11 -30.03 3.71
CA GLU A 139 7.46 -30.38 3.21
C GLU A 139 7.60 -30.03 1.72
N ASP A 140 6.60 -30.42 0.91
CA ASP A 140 6.59 -30.11 -0.52
C ASP A 140 6.40 -28.62 -0.78
N LEU A 141 5.52 -27.96 -0.03
CA LEU A 141 5.27 -26.52 -0.17
C LEU A 141 6.56 -25.73 0.11
N PHE A 142 7.25 -26.05 1.20
CA PHE A 142 8.52 -25.42 1.57
C PHE A 142 9.59 -25.64 0.49
N SER A 143 9.72 -26.88 0.00
CA SER A 143 10.67 -27.22 -1.07
C SER A 143 10.39 -26.45 -2.36
N ASN A 144 9.11 -26.33 -2.76
CA ASN A 144 8.72 -25.54 -3.93
C ASN A 144 9.03 -24.04 -3.76
N LEU A 145 8.83 -23.49 -2.56
CA LEU A 145 9.12 -22.09 -2.26
C LEU A 145 10.62 -21.79 -2.27
N LEU A 146 11.45 -22.72 -1.77
CA LEU A 146 12.91 -22.62 -1.84
C LEU A 146 13.40 -22.61 -3.29
N VAL A 147 12.90 -23.54 -4.11
CA VAL A 147 13.29 -23.59 -5.53
C VAL A 147 12.86 -22.32 -6.28
N SER A 148 11.66 -21.79 -6.00
CA SER A 148 11.19 -20.57 -6.67
C SER A 148 11.80 -19.28 -6.14
N SER A 149 12.56 -19.32 -5.04
CA SER A 149 13.29 -18.18 -4.50
C SER A 149 14.81 -18.29 -4.70
N GLY A 150 15.26 -19.26 -5.51
CA GLY A 150 16.65 -19.30 -5.97
C GLY A 150 17.01 -18.01 -6.73
N PRO A 151 18.19 -17.42 -6.47
CA PRO A 151 18.66 -16.22 -7.15
C PRO A 151 18.98 -16.47 -8.64
#